data_AF-A6LAX4-F1
#
_entry.id   AF-A6LAX4-F1
#
_cell.length_a   1.000
_cell.length_b   1.000
_cell.length_c   1.000
_cell.angle_alpha   90.00
_cell.angle_beta   90.00
_cell.angle_gamma   90.00
#
_symmetry.space_group_name_H-M   'P 1'
#
loop_
_entity.id
_entity.type
_entity.pdbx_description
1 polymer ?
#
loop_
_entity_poly.entity_id
_entity_poly.type
_entity_poly.pdbx_seq_one_letter_code
_entity_poly.pdbx_strand_id
1 'polypeptide(L)'
;MDKKKIHVTREYEKKMSEISPFELKNILIELADESARKSTHIMLNAGRGNPNWISTVPREAFFLLGQFALEECQREAELAG
;
A
#
# COMPACT_ATOMS: atom_id res chain seq x y z
N MET A 1 -13.32 -20.12 -4.10
CA MET A 1 -14.21 -19.74 -2.98
C MET A 1 -15.18 -18.71 -3.53
N ASP A 2 -16.46 -19.09 -3.67
CA ASP A 2 -17.49 -18.20 -4.22
C ASP A 2 -17.61 -16.94 -3.37
N LYS A 3 -17.30 -15.79 -3.97
CA LYS A 3 -17.47 -14.49 -3.34
C LYS A 3 -18.97 -14.23 -3.22
N LYS A 4 -19.54 -14.43 -2.02
CA LYS A 4 -20.88 -13.95 -1.70
C LYS A 4 -20.87 -12.43 -1.82
N LYS A 5 -21.41 -11.88 -2.92
CA LYS A 5 -21.75 -10.46 -3.00
C LYS A 5 -22.71 -10.16 -1.86
N ILE A 6 -22.24 -9.40 -0.88
CA ILE A 6 -23.10 -8.92 0.20
C ILE A 6 -24.05 -7.90 -0.41
N HIS A 7 -25.35 -8.21 -0.35
CA HIS A 7 -26.38 -7.23 -0.67
C HIS A 7 -26.54 -6.32 0.55
N VAL A 8 -26.01 -5.09 0.44
CA VAL A 8 -26.11 -4.09 1.51
C VAL A 8 -27.56 -3.61 1.55
N THR A 9 -28.27 -3.99 2.62
CA THR A 9 -29.63 -3.51 2.91
C THR A 9 -29.57 -2.38 3.95
N ARG A 10 -30.61 -1.53 3.99
CA ARG A 10 -30.72 -0.49 5.04
C ARG A 10 -30.71 -1.06 6.45
N GLU A 11 -31.25 -2.26 6.64
CA GLU A 11 -31.22 -2.93 7.95
C GLU A 11 -29.80 -3.35 8.34
N TYR A 12 -29.02 -3.83 7.37
CA TYR A 12 -27.60 -4.16 7.56
C TYR A 12 -26.79 -2.91 7.92
N GLU A 13 -26.96 -1.80 7.19
CA GLU A 13 -26.29 -0.53 7.52
C GLU A 13 -26.65 -0.05 8.93
N LYS A 14 -27.93 -0.14 9.32
CA LYS A 14 -28.37 0.25 10.66
C LYS A 14 -27.67 -0.56 11.75
N LYS A 15 -27.61 -1.89 11.61
CA LYS A 15 -26.87 -2.77 12.55
C LYS A 15 -25.38 -2.41 12.62
N MET A 16 -24.76 -2.06 11.50
CA MET A 16 -23.36 -1.64 11.43
C MET A 16 -23.11 -0.25 12.03
N SER A 17 -24.12 0.60 12.12
CA SER A 17 -24.03 1.89 12.81
C SER A 17 -24.09 1.78 14.34
N GLU A 18 -24.59 0.65 14.86
CA GLU A 18 -24.79 0.39 16.29
C GLU A 18 -23.57 -0.26 16.97
N ILE A 19 -22.58 -0.73 16.20
CA ILE A 19 -21.37 -1.40 16.72
C ILE A 19 -20.21 -0.42 16.94
N SER A 20 -19.20 -0.85 17.71
CA SER A 20 -18.01 -0.04 17.98
C SER A 20 -17.23 0.23 16.68
N PRO A 21 -16.61 1.42 16.54
CA PRO A 21 -15.73 1.73 15.40
C PRO A 21 -14.61 0.69 15.20
N PHE A 22 -14.14 0.07 16.28
CA PHE A 22 -13.11 -0.98 16.24
C PHE A 22 -13.65 -2.31 15.69
N GLU A 23 -14.89 -2.66 16.02
CA GLU A 23 -15.55 -3.86 15.51
C GLU A 23 -15.90 -3.71 14.04
N LEU A 24 -16.44 -2.54 13.66
CA LEU A 24 -16.73 -2.20 12.27
C LEU A 24 -15.47 -2.29 11.41
N LYS A 25 -14.34 -1.76 11.90
CA LYS A 25 -13.03 -1.87 11.25
C LYS A 25 -12.66 -3.32 10.93
N ASN A 26 -12.80 -4.22 11.89
CA ASN A 26 -12.42 -5.63 11.72
C ASN A 26 -13.32 -6.33 10.70
N ILE A 27 -14.63 -6.08 10.76
CA ILE A 27 -15.60 -6.60 9.78
C ILE A 27 -15.23 -6.12 8.38
N LEU A 28 -14.93 -4.83 8.19
CA LEU A 28 -14.54 -4.29 6.88
C LEU A 28 -13.23 -4.90 6.34
N ILE A 29 -12.28 -5.29 7.20
CA ILE A 29 -11.08 -6.02 6.81
C ILE A 29 -11.41 -7.43 6.33
N GLU A 30 -12.33 -8.12 7.01
CA GLU A 30 -12.75 -9.48 6.63
C GLU A 30 -13.55 -9.51 5.33
N LEU A 31 -14.37 -8.47 5.10
CA LEU A 31 -15.18 -8.32 3.89
C LEU A 31 -14.35 -7.92 2.65
N ALA A 32 -13.16 -7.37 2.84
CA ALA A 32 -12.31 -6.98 1.72
C ALA A 32 -11.84 -8.21 0.94
N ASP A 33 -11.99 -8.14 -0.39
CA ASP A 33 -11.40 -9.11 -1.32
C ASP A 33 -9.90 -9.26 -1.07
N GLU A 34 -9.36 -10.47 -1.32
CA GLU A 34 -7.95 -10.79 -1.06
C GLU A 34 -6.98 -9.79 -1.71
N SER A 35 -7.28 -9.34 -2.93
CA SER A 35 -6.51 -8.31 -3.65
C SER A 35 -6.56 -6.92 -3.01
N ALA A 36 -7.68 -6.58 -2.34
CA ALA A 36 -7.87 -5.30 -1.65
C ALA A 36 -7.49 -5.35 -0.18
N ARG A 37 -7.32 -6.54 0.42
CA ARG A 37 -7.10 -6.73 1.85
C ARG A 37 -5.87 -5.97 2.35
N LYS A 38 -4.78 -5.97 1.59
CA LYS A 38 -3.54 -5.25 1.97
C LYS A 38 -3.73 -3.73 1.99
N SER A 39 -4.35 -3.15 0.97
CA SER A 39 -4.65 -1.70 0.94
C SER A 39 -5.69 -1.30 1.99
N THR A 40 -6.73 -2.12 2.18
CA THR A 40 -7.78 -1.90 3.18
C THR A 40 -7.21 -1.97 4.60
N HIS A 41 -6.31 -2.92 4.88
CA HIS A 41 -5.64 -3.03 6.16
C HIS A 41 -4.77 -1.80 6.48
N ILE A 42 -4.06 -1.26 5.47
CA ILE A 42 -3.26 -0.02 5.64
C ILE A 42 -4.19 1.17 5.90
N MET A 43 -5.26 1.32 5.12
CA MET A 43 -6.23 2.40 5.31
C MET A 43 -6.89 2.34 6.70
N LEU A 44 -7.41 1.19 7.09
CA LEU A 44 -8.20 1.03 8.30
C LEU A 44 -7.37 1.05 9.60
N ASN A 45 -6.11 0.62 9.55
CA ASN A 45 -5.24 0.69 10.74
C ASN A 45 -4.41 1.97 10.81
N ALA A 46 -4.02 2.55 9.67
CA ALA A 46 -3.10 3.68 9.62
C ALA A 46 -3.75 4.99 9.14
N GLY A 47 -5.03 4.98 8.78
CA GLY A 47 -5.82 6.14 8.37
C GLY A 47 -5.41 6.75 7.03
N ARG A 48 -4.58 6.06 6.22
CA ARG A 48 -4.03 6.60 4.96
C ARG A 48 -4.07 5.57 3.83
N GLY A 49 -4.38 6.03 2.62
CA GLY A 49 -4.31 5.23 1.40
C GLY A 49 -2.92 5.27 0.79
N ASN A 50 -2.44 4.15 0.27
CA ASN A 50 -1.22 4.15 -0.53
C ASN A 50 -1.54 4.73 -1.92
N PRO A 51 -0.78 5.73 -2.40
CA PRO A 51 -0.90 6.20 -3.79
C PRO A 51 -0.65 5.04 -4.77
N ASN A 52 -1.40 5.03 -5.88
CA ASN A 52 -1.20 4.10 -6.99
C ASN A 52 -0.39 4.73 -8.15
N TRP A 53 0.26 5.87 -7.90
CA TRP A 53 1.24 6.50 -8.78
C TRP A 53 2.53 6.78 -8.02
N ILE A 54 3.62 6.95 -8.76
CA ILE A 54 4.93 7.32 -8.23
C ILE A 54 5.53 8.45 -9.07
N SER A 55 6.38 9.28 -8.45
CA SER A 55 7.24 10.20 -9.19
C SER A 55 8.43 9.42 -9.74
N THR A 56 8.51 9.27 -11.07
CA THR A 56 9.53 8.46 -11.75
C THR A 56 10.85 9.21 -11.91
N VAL A 57 10.80 10.49 -12.29
CA VAL A 57 11.96 11.35 -12.53
C VAL A 57 13.01 11.33 -11.39
N PRO A 58 12.67 11.55 -10.11
CA PRO A 58 13.66 11.52 -9.05
C PRO A 58 14.20 10.10 -8.78
N ARG A 59 13.44 9.05 -9.09
CA ARG A 59 13.89 7.66 -8.93
C ARG A 59 14.92 7.31 -9.99
N GLU A 60 14.66 7.69 -11.24
CA GLU A 60 15.60 7.54 -12.35
C GLU A 60 16.90 8.31 -12.10
N ALA A 61 16.80 9.57 -11.66
CA ALA A 61 17.95 10.38 -11.31
C ALA A 61 18.78 9.75 -10.17
N PHE A 62 18.12 9.18 -9.16
CA PHE A 62 18.79 8.47 -8.06
C PHE A 62 19.58 7.25 -8.56
N PHE A 63 19.01 6.44 -9.46
CA PHE A 63 19.71 5.29 -10.02
C PHE A 63 20.87 5.70 -10.93
N LEU A 64 20.70 6.76 -11.73
CA LEU A 64 21.77 7.30 -12.56
C LEU A 64 22.94 7.80 -11.72
N LEU A 65 22.66 8.51 -10.62
CA LEU A 65 23.68 8.92 -9.65
C LEU A 65 24.43 7.71 -9.07
N GLY A 66 23.74 6.60 -8.82
CA GLY A 66 24.34 5.36 -8.35
C GLY A 66 25.33 4.76 -9.37
N GLN A 67 25.00 4.79 -10.67
CA GLN A 67 25.93 4.35 -11.72
C GLN A 67 27.18 5.22 -11.75
N PHE A 68 27.00 6.54 -11.76
CA PHE A 68 28.10 7.50 -11.69
C PHE A 68 29.02 7.24 -10.49
N ALA A 69 28.44 7.03 -9.30
CA ALA A 69 29.22 6.79 -8.09
C ALA A 69 30.06 5.51 -8.17
N LEU A 70 29.53 4.43 -8.75
CA LEU A 70 30.28 3.19 -8.95
C LEU A 70 31.43 3.36 -9.94
N GLU A 71 31.20 4.09 -11.03
CA GLU A 71 32.25 4.41 -11.99
C GLU A 71 33.38 5.24 -11.35
N GLU A 72 33.05 6.22 -10.50
CA GLU A 72 34.06 7.00 -9.77
C GLU A 72 34.86 6.13 -8.80
N CYS A 73 34.21 5.24 -8.05
CA CYS A 73 34.92 4.30 -7.19
C CYS A 73 35.88 3.38 -7.96
N GLN A 74 35.49 2.94 -9.17
CA GLN A 74 36.35 2.13 -10.02
C GLN A 74 37.54 2.92 -10.55
N ARG A 75 37.33 4.17 -11.00
CA ARG A 75 38.41 5.06 -11.41
C ARG A 75 39.46 5.25 -10.31
N GLU A 76 39.01 5.53 -9.09
CA GLU A 76 39.90 5.66 -7.93
C GLU A 76 40.64 4.36 -7.62
N ALA A 77 39.96 3.21 -7.69
CA ALA A 77 40.58 1.90 -7.45
C ALA A 77 41.64 1.55 -8.50
N GLU A 78 41.40 1.88 -9.78
CA GLU A 78 42.37 1.70 -10.86
C GLU A 78 43.59 2.63 -10.74
N LEU A 79 43.40 3.86 -10.27
CA LEU A 79 44.48 4.82 -10.03
C LEU A 79 45.36 4.47 -8.81
N ALA A 80 44.81 3.69 -7.87
CA ALA A 80 45.49 3.27 -6.65
C ALA A 80 46.32 1.97 -6.79
N GLY A 81 46.24 1.28 -7.93
CA GLY A 81 46.99 0.06 -8.25
C GLY A 81 48.20 0.32 -9.15
#